data_AF-A0A5S3N314-F1
#
_entry.id   AF-A0A5S3N314-F1
#
_cell.length_a   1.000
_cell.length_b   1.000
_cell.length_c   1.000
_cell.angle_alpha   90.00
_cell.angle_beta   90.00
_cell.angle_gamma   90.00
#
_symmetry.space_group_name_H-M   'P 1'
#
loop_
_entity.id
_entity.type
_entity.pdbx_description
1 polymer ?
#
loop_
_entity_poly.entity_id
_entity_poly.type
_entity_poly.pdbx_seq_one_letter_code
_entity_poly.pdbx_strand_id
1 'polypeptide(L)'
;MGENKHIDELDAFTKKYVKEIKIDKTPTNFTSSVMDSIIAEKSSNALKSSALISKKAWFFIAASLVTVLFISFKNNKENAISFSKFDFSFLEKFQALNLFENISISKTVFYSVFFFGCMLLCQLVFLKKYFEKQLH
;
A
#
# COMPACT_ATOMS: atom_id res chain seq x y z
N MET A 1 -29.92 69.82 18.97
CA MET A 1 -30.84 68.65 18.99
C MET A 1 -31.14 68.17 17.56
N GLY A 2 -30.13 67.98 16.69
CA GLY A 2 -30.36 67.74 15.25
C GLY A 2 -29.42 66.74 14.56
N GLU A 3 -28.27 66.40 15.14
CA GLU A 3 -27.29 65.49 14.49
C GLU A 3 -27.71 64.01 14.49
N ASN A 4 -28.52 63.56 15.46
CA ASN A 4 -28.91 62.16 15.58
C ASN A 4 -30.01 61.72 14.60
N LYS A 5 -30.57 62.63 13.80
CA LYS A 5 -31.67 62.29 12.88
C LYS A 5 -31.18 61.62 11.59
N HIS A 6 -29.95 61.93 11.17
CA HIS A 6 -29.37 61.41 9.94
C HIS A 6 -28.84 59.97 10.06
N ILE A 7 -28.44 59.54 11.25
CA ILE A 7 -28.02 58.15 11.51
C ILE A 7 -29.20 57.18 11.44
N ASP A 8 -30.37 57.57 11.95
CA ASP A 8 -31.60 56.77 11.87
C ASP A 8 -32.11 56.66 10.42
N GLU A 9 -32.00 57.75 9.64
CA GLU A 9 -32.29 57.72 8.21
C GLU A 9 -31.35 56.78 7.46
N LEU A 10 -30.04 56.86 7.74
CA LEU A 10 -29.04 56.01 7.10
C LEU A 10 -29.25 54.52 7.42
N ASP A 11 -29.56 54.18 8.68
CA ASP A 11 -29.90 52.81 9.09
C ASP A 11 -31.17 52.32 8.39
N ALA A 12 -32.21 53.18 8.28
CA ALA A 12 -33.43 52.86 7.56
C ALA A 12 -33.19 52.60 6.07
N PHE A 13 -32.30 53.38 5.43
CA PHE A 13 -31.88 53.15 4.05
C PHE A 13 -31.15 51.82 3.90
N THR A 14 -30.13 51.57 4.72
CA THR A 14 -29.38 50.30 4.68
C THR A 14 -30.30 49.10 4.89
N LYS A 15 -31.20 49.16 5.87
CA LYS A 15 -32.15 48.09 6.18
C LYS A 15 -33.16 47.85 5.06
N LYS A 16 -33.56 48.90 4.32
CA LYS A 16 -34.41 48.79 3.13
C LYS A 16 -33.68 48.07 2.00
N TYR A 17 -32.45 48.49 1.67
CA TYR A 17 -31.67 47.85 0.63
C TYR A 17 -31.33 46.39 0.97
N VAL A 18 -30.94 46.10 2.21
CA VAL A 18 -30.64 44.73 2.65
C VAL A 18 -31.87 43.82 2.59
N LYS A 19 -33.08 44.34 2.83
CA LYS A 19 -34.34 43.58 2.68
C LYS A 19 -34.76 43.39 1.23
N GLU A 20 -34.42 44.33 0.34
CA GLU A 20 -34.72 44.24 -1.09
C GLU A 20 -33.79 43.27 -1.82
N ILE A 21 -32.62 42.96 -1.25
CA ILE A 21 -31.77 41.86 -1.73
C ILE A 21 -32.54 40.55 -1.55
N LYS A 22 -32.99 39.97 -2.66
CA LYS A 22 -33.52 38.61 -2.67
C LYS A 22 -32.43 37.67 -2.19
N ILE A 23 -32.65 37.05 -1.04
CA ILE A 23 -31.79 35.97 -0.56
C ILE A 23 -31.98 34.81 -1.53
N ASP A 24 -30.97 34.58 -2.36
CA ASP A 24 -30.94 33.42 -3.25
C ASP A 24 -31.03 32.16 -2.39
N LYS A 25 -32.18 31.51 -2.44
CA LYS A 25 -32.36 30.21 -1.80
C LYS A 25 -31.54 29.20 -2.58
N THR A 26 -30.65 28.50 -1.89
CA THR A 26 -30.02 27.31 -2.44
C THR A 26 -31.09 26.36 -2.94
N PRO A 27 -30.90 25.74 -4.12
CA PRO A 27 -31.82 24.75 -4.62
C PRO A 27 -31.92 23.61 -3.60
N THR A 28 -33.09 23.00 -3.47
CA THR A 28 -33.35 21.92 -2.50
C THR A 28 -32.37 20.75 -2.63
N ASN A 29 -31.78 20.59 -3.81
CA ASN A 29 -30.88 19.50 -4.16
C ASN A 29 -29.40 19.91 -4.16
N PHE A 30 -29.05 21.09 -3.62
CA PHE A 30 -27.67 21.58 -3.59
C PHE A 30 -26.73 20.59 -2.90
N THR A 31 -27.11 20.13 -1.71
CA THR A 31 -26.32 19.17 -0.93
C THR A 31 -26.15 17.84 -1.67
N SER A 32 -27.22 17.34 -2.31
CA SER A 32 -27.16 16.10 -3.10
C SER A 32 -26.23 16.27 -4.30
N SER A 33 -26.35 17.35 -5.07
CA SER A 33 -25.51 17.62 -6.25
C SER A 33 -24.03 17.76 -5.90
N VAL A 34 -23.72 18.43 -4.78
CA VAL A 34 -22.34 18.55 -4.27
C VAL A 34 -21.82 17.18 -3.82
N MET A 35 -22.63 16.41 -3.09
CA MET A 35 -22.22 15.08 -2.62
C MET A 35 -22.00 14.10 -3.79
N ASP A 36 -22.87 14.15 -4.81
CA ASP A 36 -22.72 13.34 -6.02
C ASP A 36 -21.43 13.69 -6.78
N SER A 37 -21.09 14.98 -6.83
CA SER A 37 -19.84 15.45 -7.47
C SER A 37 -18.60 14.98 -6.69
N ILE A 38 -18.65 15.04 -5.35
CA ILE A 38 -17.59 14.53 -4.47
C ILE A 38 -17.44 13.01 -4.61
N ILE A 39 -18.55 12.25 -4.69
CA ILE A 39 -18.51 10.80 -4.85
C ILE A 39 -17.93 10.42 -6.22
N ALA A 40 -18.32 11.13 -7.29
CA ALA A 40 -17.79 10.90 -8.64
C ALA A 40 -16.27 11.14 -8.70
N GLU A 41 -15.78 12.20 -8.06
CA GLU A 41 -14.35 12.53 -8.00
C GLU A 41 -13.56 11.59 -7.06
N LYS A 42 -14.18 11.15 -5.97
CA LYS A 42 -13.57 10.22 -5.02
C LYS A 42 -13.53 8.79 -5.57
N SER A 43 -14.49 8.40 -6.42
CA SER A 43 -14.48 7.11 -7.11
C SER A 43 -13.42 7.05 -8.22
N SER A 44 -13.10 8.16 -8.87
CA SER A 44 -12.04 8.20 -9.89
C SER A 44 -10.64 8.22 -9.25
N ASN A 45 -10.52 8.83 -8.07
CA ASN A 45 -9.31 8.84 -7.24
C ASN A 45 -9.29 7.73 -6.17
N ALA A 46 -10.22 6.76 -6.23
CA ALA A 46 -10.22 5.60 -5.35
C ALA A 46 -8.85 4.95 -5.46
N LEU A 47 -8.08 5.12 -4.38
CA LEU A 47 -6.65 4.88 -4.27
C LEU A 47 -6.29 3.63 -5.07
N LYS A 48 -5.79 3.84 -6.28
CA LYS A 48 -5.42 2.74 -7.17
C LYS A 48 -4.31 2.04 -6.43
N SER A 49 -4.65 0.93 -5.78
CA SER A 49 -3.74 0.10 -5.01
C SER A 49 -2.77 -0.50 -6.01
N SER A 50 -1.78 0.29 -6.38
CA SER A 50 -0.72 -0.11 -7.28
C SER A 50 0.04 -1.18 -6.52
N ALA A 51 -0.14 -2.43 -6.94
CA ALA A 51 0.57 -3.53 -6.35
C ALA A 51 2.07 -3.22 -6.45
N LEU A 52 2.73 -2.98 -5.30
CA LEU A 52 4.14 -2.55 -5.23
C LEU A 52 5.09 -3.52 -5.96
N ILE A 53 4.65 -4.77 -6.17
CA ILE A 53 5.34 -5.73 -7.00
C ILE A 53 4.35 -6.31 -8.04
N SER A 54 4.76 -6.31 -9.30
CA SER A 54 3.99 -6.91 -10.39
C SER A 54 3.76 -8.41 -10.13
N LYS A 55 2.60 -8.94 -10.55
CA LYS A 55 2.28 -10.39 -10.42
C LYS A 55 3.36 -11.28 -11.04
N LYS A 56 4.07 -10.79 -12.06
CA LYS A 56 5.20 -11.46 -12.71
C LYS A 56 6.42 -11.56 -11.78
N ALA A 57 6.69 -10.53 -10.99
CA ALA A 57 7.82 -10.49 -10.05
C ALA A 57 7.65 -11.49 -8.89
N TRP A 58 6.41 -11.69 -8.42
CA TRP A 58 6.09 -12.75 -7.44
C TRP A 58 6.41 -14.16 -7.99
N PHE A 59 6.17 -14.40 -9.28
CA PHE A 59 6.50 -15.69 -9.88
C PHE A 59 8.01 -15.92 -9.93
N PHE A 60 8.80 -14.90 -10.28
CA PHE A 60 10.26 -14.98 -10.23
C PHE A 60 10.81 -15.23 -8.82
N ILE A 61 10.24 -14.58 -7.79
CA ILE A 61 10.65 -14.80 -6.40
C ILE A 61 10.39 -16.26 -5.98
N ALA A 62 9.24 -16.81 -6.35
CA ALA A 62 8.88 -18.18 -6.03
C ALA A 62 9.76 -19.19 -6.79
N ALA A 63 10.01 -18.96 -8.08
CA ALA A 63 10.87 -19.83 -8.89
C ALA A 63 12.33 -19.86 -8.38
N SER A 64 12.86 -18.70 -7.98
CA SER A 64 14.19 -18.60 -7.38
C SER A 64 14.28 -19.42 -6.09
N LEU A 65 13.28 -19.28 -5.21
CA LEU A 65 13.21 -19.98 -3.94
C LEU A 65 13.17 -21.52 -4.12
N VAL A 66 12.38 -22.01 -5.09
CA VAL A 66 12.28 -23.45 -5.40
C VAL A 66 13.60 -23.98 -5.99
N THR A 67 14.29 -23.19 -6.80
CA THR A 67 15.57 -23.58 -7.40
C THR A 67 16.64 -23.82 -6.32
N VAL A 68 16.72 -22.93 -5.33
CA VAL A 68 17.66 -23.05 -4.20
C VAL A 68 17.39 -24.32 -3.38
N LEU A 69 16.12 -24.66 -3.16
CA LEU A 69 15.76 -25.92 -2.52
C LEU A 69 16.20 -27.13 -3.34
N PHE A 70 15.93 -27.13 -4.65
CA PHE A 70 16.25 -28.26 -5.52
C PHE A 70 17.76 -28.56 -5.54
N ILE A 71 18.59 -27.52 -5.56
CA ILE A 71 20.05 -27.63 -5.46
C ILE A 71 20.45 -28.23 -4.11
N SER A 72 19.84 -27.76 -3.01
CA SER A 72 20.11 -28.25 -1.66
C SER A 72 19.73 -29.73 -1.47
N PHE A 73 18.69 -30.21 -2.17
CA PHE A 73 18.28 -31.61 -2.19
C PHE A 73 19.20 -32.50 -3.04
N LYS A 74 19.74 -31.99 -4.15
CA LYS A 74 20.60 -32.75 -5.05
C LYS A 74 22.01 -33.00 -4.48
N ASN A 75 22.50 -32.14 -3.58
CA ASN A 75 23.83 -32.27 -2.95
C ASN A 75 23.98 -33.45 -1.96
N ASN A 76 22.97 -34.30 -1.76
CA ASN A 76 23.07 -35.51 -0.92
C ASN A 76 23.52 -36.76 -1.70
N LYS A 77 23.77 -36.63 -3.01
CA LYS A 77 24.38 -37.66 -3.85
C LYS A 77 25.55 -37.03 -4.57
N GLU A 78 26.69 -37.69 -4.49
CA GLU A 78 28.02 -37.27 -4.93
C GLU A 78 28.02 -36.39 -6.20
N ASN A 79 28.69 -35.24 -6.08
CA ASN A 79 29.45 -34.54 -7.11
C ASN A 79 28.90 -34.55 -8.54
N ALA A 80 28.13 -33.51 -8.93
CA ALA A 80 28.22 -32.86 -10.25
C ALA A 80 27.10 -31.81 -10.39
N ILE A 81 27.32 -30.62 -9.85
CA ILE A 81 26.67 -29.43 -10.39
C ILE A 81 27.81 -28.44 -10.66
N SER A 82 28.28 -28.42 -11.90
CA SER A 82 29.16 -27.36 -12.39
C SER A 82 28.29 -26.10 -12.51
N PHE A 83 28.15 -25.38 -11.41
CA PHE A 83 27.70 -24.00 -11.45
C PHE A 83 28.80 -23.20 -12.14
N SER A 84 28.53 -22.75 -13.37
CA SER A 84 29.35 -21.76 -14.04
C SER A 84 29.44 -20.53 -13.13
N LYS A 85 30.61 -20.37 -12.48
CA LYS A 85 31.09 -19.22 -11.70
C LYS A 85 30.03 -18.15 -11.44
N PHE A 86 29.05 -18.46 -10.59
CA PHE A 86 28.26 -17.40 -9.98
C PHE A 86 29.18 -16.78 -8.93
N ASP A 87 29.53 -15.53 -9.12
CA ASP A 87 30.43 -14.81 -8.23
C ASP A 87 29.69 -14.50 -6.92
N PHE A 88 29.76 -15.44 -5.99
CA PHE A 88 29.21 -15.32 -4.65
C PHE A 88 30.13 -14.50 -3.73
N SER A 89 31.05 -13.67 -4.25
CA SER A 89 31.91 -12.81 -3.43
C SER A 89 31.10 -11.85 -2.51
N PHE A 90 29.82 -11.58 -2.83
CA PHE A 90 28.92 -10.89 -1.90
C PHE A 90 28.65 -11.69 -0.60
N LEU A 91 28.59 -13.01 -0.66
CA LEU A 91 28.43 -13.87 0.53
C LEU A 91 29.71 -13.93 1.37
N GLU A 92 30.90 -13.77 0.79
CA GLU A 92 32.16 -13.65 1.55
C GLU A 92 32.15 -12.41 2.46
N LYS A 93 31.55 -11.30 2.00
CA LYS A 93 31.35 -10.11 2.84
C LYS A 93 30.40 -10.36 4.02
N PHE A 94 29.45 -11.29 3.88
CA PHE A 94 28.60 -11.75 4.98
C PHE A 94 29.33 -12.73 5.91
N GLN A 95 30.23 -13.55 5.36
CA GLN A 95 31.08 -14.46 6.13
C GLN A 95 32.07 -13.71 7.02
N ALA A 96 32.57 -12.55 6.58
CA ALA A 96 33.46 -11.67 7.35
C ALA A 96 32.87 -11.17 8.69
N LEU A 97 31.55 -11.30 8.90
CA LEU A 97 30.91 -10.99 10.18
C LEU A 97 31.03 -12.13 11.21
N ASN A 98 31.59 -13.30 10.87
CA ASN A 98 31.79 -14.47 11.76
C ASN A 98 30.57 -14.98 12.54
N LEU A 99 29.37 -14.43 12.31
CA LEU A 99 28.15 -14.80 13.03
C LEU A 99 27.67 -16.23 12.72
N PHE A 100 28.15 -16.82 11.61
CA PHE A 100 27.72 -18.13 11.13
C PHE A 100 28.85 -19.17 11.07
N GLU A 101 30.10 -18.81 11.38
CA GLU A 101 31.25 -19.71 11.23
C GLU A 101 31.17 -20.96 12.12
N ASN A 102 30.52 -20.84 13.29
CA ASN A 102 30.39 -21.96 14.24
C ASN A 102 28.95 -22.53 14.31
N ILE A 103 28.05 -22.10 13.42
CA ILE A 103 26.65 -22.54 13.46
C ILE A 103 26.45 -23.69 12.47
N SER A 104 26.54 -24.92 12.98
CA SER A 104 26.16 -26.12 12.24
C SER A 104 24.63 -26.26 12.19
N ILE A 105 23.99 -25.65 11.20
CA ILE A 105 22.54 -25.83 10.95
C ILE A 105 22.29 -27.24 10.40
N SER A 106 21.54 -28.04 11.17
CA SER A 106 21.02 -29.32 10.69
C SER A 106 20.07 -29.12 9.52
N LYS A 107 20.07 -30.06 8.55
CA LYS A 107 19.17 -30.06 7.40
C LYS A 107 17.71 -29.92 7.83
N THR A 108 17.32 -30.58 8.93
CA THR A 108 15.98 -30.48 9.50
C THR A 108 15.62 -29.06 9.90
N VAL A 109 16.52 -28.33 10.56
CA VAL A 109 16.29 -26.94 10.97
C VAL A 109 16.15 -26.04 9.73
N PHE A 110 16.99 -26.24 8.72
CA PHE A 110 16.89 -25.52 7.45
C PHE A 110 15.54 -25.73 6.76
N TYR A 111 15.05 -26.97 6.67
CA TYR A 111 13.74 -27.27 6.11
C TYR A 111 12.61 -26.65 6.92
N SER A 112 12.67 -26.73 8.25
CA SER A 112 11.65 -26.14 9.13
C SER A 112 11.55 -24.63 8.96
N VAL A 113 12.69 -23.92 8.98
CA VAL A 113 12.72 -22.45 8.78
C VAL A 113 12.20 -22.09 7.40
N PHE A 114 12.57 -22.86 6.38
CA PHE A 114 12.11 -22.63 5.01
C PHE A 114 10.59 -22.80 4.87
N PHE A 115 10.04 -23.91 5.34
CA PHE A 115 8.60 -24.18 5.28
C PHE A 115 7.81 -23.17 6.11
N PHE A 116 8.34 -22.77 7.27
CA PHE A 116 7.76 -21.72 8.10
C PHE A 116 7.74 -20.38 7.36
N GLY A 117 8.84 -20.00 6.71
CA GLY A 117 8.89 -18.80 5.86
C GLY A 117 7.89 -18.85 4.70
N CYS A 118 7.78 -19.99 4.01
CA CYS A 118 6.78 -20.17 2.96
C CYS A 118 5.34 -20.02 3.48
N MET A 119 5.05 -20.59 4.65
CA MET A 119 3.75 -20.46 5.29
C MET A 119 3.40 -19.00 5.61
N LEU A 120 4.35 -18.22 6.15
CA LEU A 120 4.18 -16.79 6.40
C LEU A 120 3.90 -16.00 5.11
N LEU A 121 4.62 -16.31 4.02
CA LEU A 121 4.38 -15.69 2.71
C LEU A 121 2.98 -16.02 2.19
N CYS A 122 2.54 -17.27 2.29
CA CYS A 122 1.18 -17.66 1.93
C CYS A 122 0.12 -16.90 2.75
N GLN A 123 0.33 -16.75 4.05
CA GLN A 123 -0.56 -15.99 4.93
C GLN A 123 -0.64 -14.51 4.53
N LEU A 124 0.48 -13.88 4.20
CA LEU A 124 0.52 -12.50 3.73
C LEU A 124 -0.24 -12.32 2.39
N VAL A 125 -0.08 -13.24 1.45
CA VAL A 125 -0.81 -13.21 0.17
C VAL A 125 -2.31 -13.39 0.39
N PHE A 126 -2.71 -14.31 1.28
CA PHE A 126 -4.11 -14.53 1.63
C PHE A 126 -4.73 -13.29 2.26
N LEU A 127 -4.04 -12.68 3.23
CA LEU A 127 -4.50 -11.47 3.90
C LEU A 127 -4.61 -10.30 2.93
N LYS A 128 -3.62 -10.12 2.04
CA LYS A 128 -3.68 -9.11 0.97
C LYS A 128 -4.91 -9.31 0.10
N LYS A 129 -5.19 -10.54 -0.33
CA LYS A 129 -6.36 -10.85 -1.17
C LYS A 129 -7.69 -10.60 -0.46
N TYR A 130 -7.75 -10.86 0.85
CA TYR A 130 -8.92 -10.59 1.68
C TYR A 130 -9.23 -9.08 1.74
N PHE A 131 -8.22 -8.25 2.05
CA PHE A 131 -8.40 -6.79 2.09
C PHE A 131 -8.71 -6.19 0.72
N GLU A 132 -8.10 -6.71 -0.35
CA GLU A 132 -8.38 -6.30 -1.73
C GLU A 132 -9.85 -6.57 -2.14
N LYS A 133 -10.51 -7.55 -1.53
CA LYS A 133 -11.93 -7.86 -1.75
C LYS A 133 -12.89 -7.02 -0.89
N GLN A 134 -12.43 -6.47 0.23
CA GLN A 134 -13.24 -5.64 1.13
C GLN A 134 -13.15 -4.14 0.81
N LEU A 135 -12.07 -3.69 0.17
CA LEU A 135 -11.82 -2.29 -0.16
C LEU A 135 -12.18 -1.92 -1.61
N HIS A 136 -12.79 -2.84 -2.37
CA HIS A 136 -13.23 -2.65 -3.75
C HIS A 136 -14.72 -2.99 -3.90
#